data_AF-A0A8B6E4H4-F1
#
_entry.id   AF-A0A8B6E4H4-F1
#
_cell.length_a   1.000
_cell.length_b   1.000
_cell.length_c   1.000
_cell.angle_alpha   90.00
_cell.angle_beta   90.00
_cell.angle_gamma   90.00
#
_symmetry.space_group_name_H-M   'P 1'
#
loop_
_entity.id
_entity.type
_entity.pdbx_description
1 polymer ?
#
loop_
_entity_poly.entity_id
_entity_poly.type
_entity_poly.pdbx_seq_one_letter_code
_entity_poly.pdbx_strand_id
1 'polypeptide(L)'
;NTRCLNCNGVPGPFDCQTVTECGPHEVCYAKKYVEPGGIELFDLGCGVQSICSTSDPFGKRDIVETDIEDDKGTSTICLACCNTTDLCNINGLCGAPPFIALPGTSLCYDCEVSRQPDDCTKITLCNTRQSCHLESTRNLVGDIRWRHGCVDKKQCQTSNSSQCSYCCNTDLCNTNTTFTQSPTSDNLFAVSKPHISGIDVQPRYIRYGSTVTIKCNVSGNPTPSVSFLVQGKSLASNVHINGNTATISNYLPRNDDVYRCQATNCLDNSYYQFQLQGHL
;
A
#
# COMPACT_ATOMS: atom_id res chain seq x y z
N ASN A 1 -6.64 12.00 -4.13
CA ASN A 1 -6.40 13.45 -4.14
C ASN A 1 -4.91 13.72 -4.31
N THR A 2 -4.52 14.97 -4.57
CA THR A 2 -3.12 15.38 -4.71
C THR A 2 -2.38 15.21 -3.38
N ARG A 3 -1.14 14.72 -3.45
CA ARG A 3 -0.24 14.67 -2.29
C ARG A 3 0.66 15.89 -2.25
N CYS A 4 0.91 16.42 -1.06
CA CYS A 4 1.80 17.57 -0.86
C CYS A 4 2.78 17.29 0.26
N LEU A 5 3.96 17.93 0.20
CA LEU A 5 4.84 18.01 1.36
C LEU A 5 4.11 18.73 2.49
N ASN A 6 4.26 18.25 3.73
CA ASN A 6 3.57 18.77 4.91
C ASN A 6 4.54 18.90 6.09
N CYS A 7 5.17 20.06 6.21
CA CYS A 7 6.12 20.38 7.27
C CYS A 7 6.02 21.86 7.63
N ASN A 8 6.36 22.19 8.87
CA ASN A 8 6.41 23.58 9.35
C ASN A 8 7.82 23.90 9.83
N GLY A 9 8.28 25.11 9.55
CA GLY A 9 9.56 25.63 10.03
C GLY A 9 10.78 24.89 9.48
N VAL A 10 10.75 24.44 8.22
CA VAL A 10 11.91 23.79 7.58
C VAL A 10 12.80 24.79 6.84
N PRO A 11 14.13 24.62 6.81
CA PRO A 11 15.04 25.52 6.09
C PRO A 11 14.76 25.57 4.57
N GLY A 12 14.24 24.49 4.01
CA GLY A 12 13.75 24.45 2.64
C GLY A 12 12.82 23.27 2.37
N PRO A 13 12.14 23.25 1.21
CA PRO A 13 11.22 22.17 0.85
C PRO A 13 11.84 20.78 0.85
N PHE A 14 13.13 20.67 0.52
CA PHE A 14 13.85 19.40 0.50
C PHE A 14 14.07 18.80 1.90
N ASP A 15 14.10 19.62 2.95
CA ASP A 15 14.22 19.15 4.34
C ASP A 15 12.90 18.57 4.87
N CYS A 16 11.81 18.69 4.11
CA CYS A 16 10.53 18.11 4.49
C CYS A 16 10.46 16.61 4.15
N GLN A 17 10.37 15.78 5.19
CA GLN A 17 10.33 14.32 5.08
C GLN A 17 8.93 13.74 5.31
N THR A 18 7.88 14.56 5.22
CA THR A 18 6.50 14.14 5.48
C THR A 18 5.59 14.63 4.36
N VAL A 19 4.64 13.78 3.98
CA VAL A 19 3.60 14.08 2.99
C VAL A 19 2.22 13.94 3.60
N THR A 20 1.25 14.58 2.96
CA THR A 20 -0.17 14.41 3.27
C THR A 20 -0.98 14.38 1.99
N GLU A 21 -2.12 13.72 2.02
CA GLU A 21 -3.13 13.79 0.97
C GLU A 21 -4.05 14.99 1.23
N CYS A 22 -4.21 15.86 0.23
CA CYS A 22 -5.06 17.04 0.35
C CYS A 22 -6.54 16.70 0.22
N GLY A 23 -7.41 17.56 0.77
CA GLY A 23 -8.84 17.52 0.53
C GLY A 23 -9.22 17.82 -0.93
N PRO A 24 -10.48 17.59 -1.33
CA PRO A 24 -10.96 17.75 -2.73
C PRO A 24 -10.81 19.15 -3.33
N HIS A 25 -10.66 20.18 -2.48
CA HIS A 25 -10.54 21.59 -2.87
C HIS A 25 -9.24 22.23 -2.40
N GLU A 26 -8.34 21.41 -1.87
CA GLU A 26 -7.05 21.85 -1.40
C GLU A 26 -5.98 21.60 -2.46
N VAL A 27 -4.99 22.48 -2.48
CA VAL A 27 -3.83 22.46 -3.36
C VAL A 27 -2.57 22.52 -2.50
N CYS A 28 -1.43 22.15 -3.07
CA CYS A 28 -0.18 22.30 -2.34
C CYS A 28 0.17 23.78 -2.21
N TYR A 29 0.66 24.19 -1.04
CA TYR A 29 1.24 25.51 -0.84
C TYR A 29 2.67 25.43 -0.32
N ALA A 30 3.40 26.51 -0.51
CA ALA A 30 4.63 26.83 0.18
C ALA A 30 4.57 28.28 0.69
N LYS A 31 4.82 28.46 1.99
CA LYS A 31 4.93 29.75 2.65
C LYS A 31 6.38 29.96 3.08
N LYS A 32 7.05 31.00 2.59
CA LYS A 32 8.37 31.43 3.07
C LYS A 32 8.20 32.60 4.04
N TYR A 33 8.84 32.55 5.20
CA TYR A 33 8.77 33.60 6.22
C TYR A 33 10.08 33.75 6.98
N VAL A 34 10.21 34.86 7.70
CA VAL A 34 11.34 35.17 8.59
C VAL A 34 10.86 35.21 10.02
N GLU A 35 11.47 34.43 10.90
CA GLU A 35 11.24 34.52 12.36
C GLU A 35 11.97 35.74 12.97
N PRO A 36 11.62 36.21 14.18
CA PRO A 36 12.26 37.35 14.84
C PRO A 36 13.80 37.30 14.95
N GLY A 37 14.40 36.10 14.82
CA GLY A 37 15.85 35.90 14.79
C GLY A 37 16.52 36.10 13.42
N GLY A 38 15.77 36.48 12.38
CA GLY A 38 16.28 36.65 11.02
C GLY A 38 16.47 35.34 10.24
N ILE A 39 15.91 34.23 10.73
CA ILE A 39 16.02 32.92 10.09
C ILE A 39 14.89 32.77 9.08
N GLU A 40 15.24 32.49 7.82
CA GLU A 40 14.27 32.17 6.77
C GLU A 40 13.82 30.70 6.89
N LEU A 41 12.51 30.47 6.93
CA LEU A 41 11.90 29.15 7.05
C LEU A 41 10.74 28.99 6.06
N PHE A 42 10.35 27.73 5.87
CA PHE A 42 9.23 27.31 5.03
C PHE A 42 8.19 26.52 5.82
N ASP A 43 6.92 26.85 5.58
CA ASP A 43 5.79 25.96 5.87
C ASP A 43 5.22 25.44 4.54
N LEU A 44 4.92 24.15 4.52
CA LEU A 44 4.43 23.41 3.35
C LEU A 44 3.19 22.63 3.76
N GLY A 45 2.22 22.53 2.88
CA GLY A 45 1.06 21.69 3.17
C GLY A 45 -0.04 21.80 2.12
N CYS A 46 -1.25 21.49 2.58
CA CYS A 46 -2.49 21.64 1.82
C CYS A 46 -3.21 22.92 2.26
N GLY A 47 -3.82 23.60 1.30
CA GLY A 47 -4.66 24.75 1.59
C GLY A 47 -5.57 25.09 0.43
N VAL A 48 -6.59 25.92 0.67
CA VAL A 48 -7.49 26.36 -0.40
C VAL A 48 -6.77 27.31 -1.35
N GLN A 49 -7.05 27.23 -2.66
CA GLN A 49 -6.38 28.05 -3.69
C GLN A 49 -6.42 29.56 -3.40
N SER A 50 -7.46 30.05 -2.71
CA SER A 50 -7.62 31.47 -2.40
C SER A 50 -6.56 32.02 -1.45
N ILE A 51 -5.89 31.19 -0.63
CA ILE A 51 -4.81 31.66 0.27
C ILE A 51 -3.62 32.23 -0.51
N CYS A 52 -3.43 31.76 -1.75
CA CYS A 52 -2.33 32.20 -2.62
C CYS A 52 -2.74 33.33 -3.57
N SER A 53 -4.02 33.72 -3.58
CA SER A 53 -4.54 34.78 -4.47
C SER A 53 -4.15 36.20 -4.03
N THR A 54 -3.43 36.34 -2.92
CA THR A 54 -2.79 37.58 -2.48
C THR A 54 -1.40 37.80 -3.06
N SER A 55 -0.90 36.92 -3.94
CA SER A 55 0.38 37.09 -4.65
C SER A 55 0.26 36.72 -6.14
N ASP A 56 0.67 37.65 -7.00
CA ASP A 56 0.55 37.68 -8.46
C ASP A 56 1.17 36.43 -9.17
N PRO A 57 0.51 35.78 -10.15
CA PRO A 57 0.97 34.55 -10.79
C PRO A 57 2.17 34.68 -11.74
N PHE A 58 2.65 35.89 -12.03
CA PHE A 58 3.71 36.14 -13.00
C PHE A 58 4.95 36.77 -12.37
N GLY A 59 5.72 35.99 -11.59
CA GLY A 59 7.18 36.04 -11.40
C GLY A 59 7.98 37.34 -11.63
N LYS A 60 7.44 38.53 -11.36
CA LYS A 60 8.10 39.84 -11.43
C LYS A 60 7.39 40.83 -10.51
N ARG A 61 7.39 40.53 -9.22
CA ARG A 61 7.61 41.56 -8.23
C ARG A 61 8.71 41.04 -7.32
N ASP A 62 9.84 41.74 -7.36
CA ASP A 62 10.69 41.89 -6.18
C ASP A 62 9.77 42.06 -4.98
N ILE A 63 9.96 41.23 -3.97
CA ILE A 63 9.63 41.53 -2.57
C ILE A 63 8.35 42.38 -2.47
N VAL A 64 7.18 41.76 -2.56
CA VAL A 64 6.07 42.33 -1.80
C VAL A 64 6.34 41.90 -0.36
N GLU A 65 7.22 42.66 0.30
CA GLU A 65 7.22 42.88 1.75
C GLU A 65 5.80 43.39 2.08
N THR A 66 4.84 42.49 2.17
CA THR A 66 3.82 42.68 3.17
C THR A 66 4.51 42.29 4.46
N ASP A 67 5.18 43.25 5.10
CA ASP A 67 5.51 43.21 6.53
C ASP A 67 4.21 43.20 7.31
N ILE A 68 3.41 42.14 7.14
CA ILE A 68 2.38 41.77 8.09
C ILE A 68 3.15 40.95 9.10
N GLU A 69 3.82 41.65 10.01
CA GLU A 69 4.23 41.08 11.28
C GLU A 69 2.96 40.54 11.93
N ASP A 70 2.89 39.23 12.10
CA ASP A 70 1.88 38.66 12.97
C ASP A 70 2.17 39.07 14.43
N ASP A 71 1.21 38.86 15.34
CA ASP A 71 1.38 39.15 16.78
C ASP A 71 2.60 38.44 17.42
N LYS A 72 3.29 37.56 16.68
CA LYS A 72 4.49 36.83 17.09
C LYS A 72 5.78 37.38 16.49
N GLY A 73 5.73 38.44 15.68
CA GLY A 73 6.90 39.07 15.04
C GLY A 73 7.42 38.31 13.83
N THR A 74 6.59 37.50 13.17
CA THR A 74 6.95 36.72 11.98
C THR A 74 6.54 37.46 10.72
N SER A 75 7.48 37.67 9.79
CA SER A 75 7.22 38.34 8.50
C SER A 75 7.09 37.33 7.37
N THR A 76 5.94 37.29 6.69
CA THR A 76 5.72 36.38 5.54
C THR A 76 6.27 37.00 4.26
N ILE A 77 7.29 36.37 3.66
CA ILE A 77 7.93 36.82 2.41
C ILE A 77 7.12 36.39 1.20
N CYS A 78 6.62 35.15 1.21
CA CYS A 78 5.93 34.57 0.06
C CYS A 78 4.94 33.50 0.49
N LEU A 79 3.84 33.39 -0.25
CA LEU A 79 2.88 32.30 -0.14
C LEU A 79 2.42 31.93 -1.55
N ALA A 80 2.82 30.77 -2.04
CA ALA A 80 2.50 30.31 -3.39
C ALA A 80 1.85 28.93 -3.38
N CYS A 81 0.98 28.67 -4.36
CA CYS A 81 0.25 27.42 -4.50
C CYS A 81 0.58 26.74 -5.82
N CYS A 82 0.44 25.42 -5.86
CA CYS A 82 0.49 24.63 -7.08
C CYS A 82 -0.48 23.44 -6.98
N ASN A 83 -0.97 22.99 -8.14
CA ASN A 83 -1.89 21.86 -8.25
C ASN A 83 -1.61 21.00 -9.50
N THR A 84 -0.39 21.10 -10.04
CA THR A 84 -0.03 20.50 -11.33
C THR A 84 0.24 19.01 -11.24
N THR A 85 0.87 18.57 -10.14
CA THR A 85 1.33 17.18 -9.91
C THR A 85 1.38 16.91 -8.41
N ASP A 86 1.46 15.63 -8.03
CA ASP A 86 1.85 15.25 -6.68
C ASP A 86 3.19 15.92 -6.32
N LEU A 87 3.28 16.37 -5.06
CA LEU A 87 4.42 17.03 -4.45
C LEU A 87 4.92 18.25 -5.20
N CYS A 88 4.06 18.96 -5.94
CA CYS A 88 4.48 20.12 -6.71
C CYS A 88 5.12 21.23 -5.84
N ASN A 89 4.83 21.25 -4.52
CA ASN A 89 5.44 22.19 -3.57
C ASN A 89 6.88 21.85 -3.17
N ILE A 90 7.49 20.81 -3.75
CA ILE A 90 8.93 20.54 -3.62
C ILE A 90 9.78 21.44 -4.53
N ASN A 91 9.21 21.98 -5.62
CA ASN A 91 9.98 22.59 -6.71
C ASN A 91 9.60 24.05 -6.96
N GLY A 92 10.54 24.97 -6.66
CA GLY A 92 10.55 26.33 -7.21
C GLY A 92 9.54 27.31 -6.63
N LEU A 93 8.63 26.88 -5.75
CA LEU A 93 7.73 27.81 -5.06
C LEU A 93 8.53 28.73 -4.13
N CYS A 94 8.16 30.01 -4.11
CA CYS A 94 8.80 31.03 -3.27
C CYS A 94 10.33 31.15 -3.44
N GLY A 95 10.84 30.88 -4.65
CA GLY A 95 12.27 30.96 -4.93
C GLY A 95 13.10 29.84 -4.30
N ALA A 96 12.46 28.78 -3.79
CA ALA A 96 13.16 27.61 -3.29
C ALA A 96 14.02 26.98 -4.41
N PRO A 97 15.27 26.56 -4.11
CA PRO A 97 16.08 25.83 -5.06
C PRO A 97 15.33 24.62 -5.62
N PRO A 98 15.38 24.36 -6.95
CA PRO A 98 14.71 23.20 -7.52
C PRO A 98 15.35 21.92 -7.00
N PHE A 99 14.52 20.92 -6.69
CA PHE A 99 15.01 19.60 -6.36
C PHE A 99 15.34 18.83 -7.64
N ILE A 100 16.64 18.58 -7.86
CA ILE A 100 17.14 17.80 -9.00
C ILE A 100 17.42 16.39 -8.52
N ALA A 101 16.40 15.53 -8.59
CA ALA A 101 16.58 14.10 -8.38
C ALA A 101 17.43 13.50 -9.51
N LEU A 102 18.36 12.61 -9.19
CA LEU A 102 19.13 11.89 -10.22
C LEU A 102 18.18 10.98 -11.02
N PRO A 103 18.35 10.86 -12.35
CA PRO A 103 17.54 9.94 -13.14
C PRO A 103 17.57 8.52 -12.56
N GLY A 104 16.39 7.97 -12.28
CA GLY A 104 16.22 6.61 -11.73
C GLY A 104 16.25 6.50 -10.21
N THR A 105 16.26 7.61 -9.46
CA THR A 105 15.87 7.62 -8.04
C THR A 105 14.35 7.61 -7.90
N SER A 106 13.85 7.07 -6.79
CA SER A 106 12.42 7.07 -6.48
C SER A 106 12.20 7.64 -5.08
N LEU A 107 11.13 8.40 -4.89
CA LEU A 107 10.69 8.82 -3.57
C LEU A 107 9.80 7.73 -2.97
N CYS A 108 10.12 7.26 -1.77
CA CYS A 108 9.56 6.06 -1.16
C CYS A 108 8.96 6.41 0.19
N TYR A 109 7.84 5.79 0.59
CA TYR A 109 7.42 5.85 1.98
C TYR A 109 8.41 5.10 2.88
N ASP A 110 8.65 5.60 4.10
CA ASP A 110 9.66 5.11 5.03
C ASP A 110 9.17 5.14 6.48
N CYS A 111 8.33 4.17 6.80
CA CYS A 111 7.76 3.98 8.12
C CYS A 111 8.19 2.61 8.67
N GLU A 112 8.74 2.60 9.88
CA GLU A 112 9.12 1.35 10.54
C GLU A 112 7.92 0.46 10.87
N VAL A 113 6.80 1.10 11.26
CA VAL A 113 5.55 0.44 11.67
C VAL A 113 4.35 1.32 11.32
N SER A 114 3.45 0.80 10.49
CA SER A 114 2.10 1.32 10.25
C SER A 114 1.03 0.25 10.50
N ARG A 115 -0.22 0.67 10.77
CA ARG A 115 -1.33 -0.29 10.98
C ARG A 115 -1.89 -0.74 9.63
N GLN A 116 -2.06 0.20 8.72
CA GLN A 116 -2.40 -0.02 7.32
C GLN A 116 -1.30 0.52 6.41
N PRO A 117 -1.14 -0.02 5.20
CA PRO A 117 -0.19 0.51 4.22
C PRO A 117 -0.38 2.01 3.95
N ASP A 118 -1.62 2.49 3.89
CA ASP A 118 -1.93 3.88 3.58
C ASP A 118 -1.72 4.86 4.75
N ASP A 119 -1.41 4.37 5.97
CA ASP A 119 -1.18 5.22 7.14
C ASP A 119 0.20 5.91 7.13
N CYS A 120 1.13 5.48 6.26
CA CYS A 120 2.48 6.02 6.27
C CYS A 120 2.53 7.42 5.64
N THR A 121 3.11 8.38 6.35
CA THR A 121 3.29 9.77 5.88
C THR A 121 4.75 10.17 5.72
N LYS A 122 5.68 9.38 6.25
CA LYS A 122 7.13 9.64 6.17
C LYS A 122 7.67 9.19 4.83
N ILE A 123 8.56 9.98 4.25
CA ILE A 123 9.16 9.71 2.94
C ILE A 123 10.69 9.77 2.99
N THR A 124 11.32 9.08 2.05
CA THR A 124 12.76 9.03 1.87
C THR A 124 13.11 8.87 0.39
N LEU A 125 14.34 9.16 0.00
CA LEU A 125 14.81 8.99 -1.38
C LEU A 125 15.53 7.64 -1.55
N CYS A 126 14.95 6.74 -2.34
CA CYS A 126 15.60 5.53 -2.81
C CYS A 126 16.63 5.88 -3.90
N ASN A 127 17.86 5.39 -3.75
CA ASN A 127 18.88 5.58 -4.80
C ASN A 127 18.64 4.68 -6.02
N THR A 128 19.45 4.84 -7.08
CA THR A 128 19.28 4.12 -8.36
C THR A 128 19.40 2.60 -8.29
N ARG A 129 19.99 2.05 -7.22
CA ARG A 129 20.08 0.60 -6.96
C ARG A 129 18.96 0.05 -6.09
N GLN A 130 18.12 0.92 -5.55
CA GLN A 130 17.04 0.56 -4.64
C GLN A 130 15.67 0.70 -5.31
N SER A 131 14.68 0.03 -4.74
CA SER A 131 13.27 0.15 -5.08
C SER A 131 12.46 0.46 -3.82
N CYS A 132 11.30 1.11 -4.00
CA CYS A 132 10.32 1.24 -2.92
C CYS A 132 9.92 -0.16 -2.46
N HIS A 133 9.83 -0.38 -1.16
CA HIS A 133 9.51 -1.66 -0.56
C HIS A 133 8.35 -1.50 0.43
N LEU A 134 7.44 -2.47 0.41
CA LEU A 134 6.45 -2.68 1.45
C LEU A 134 6.56 -4.12 1.94
N GLU A 135 6.56 -4.31 3.25
CA GLU A 135 6.48 -5.63 3.86
C GLU A 135 5.48 -5.71 5.02
N SER A 136 4.77 -6.83 5.11
CA SER A 136 4.03 -7.19 6.32
C SER A 136 4.99 -7.72 7.39
N THR A 137 4.80 -7.29 8.61
CA THR A 137 5.44 -7.82 9.82
C THR A 137 4.35 -8.26 10.80
N ARG A 138 4.68 -9.10 11.78
CA ARG A 138 3.76 -9.44 12.89
C ARG A 138 4.31 -8.91 14.19
N ASN A 139 3.45 -8.30 15.01
CA ASN A 139 3.83 -7.91 16.37
C ASN A 139 3.83 -9.14 17.31
N LEU A 140 4.16 -8.93 18.59
CA LEU A 140 4.20 -9.98 19.61
C LEU A 140 2.84 -10.67 19.87
N VAL A 141 1.73 -10.02 19.49
CA VAL A 141 0.36 -10.52 19.67
C VAL A 141 -0.14 -11.21 18.39
N GLY A 142 0.64 -11.18 17.30
CA GLY A 142 0.30 -11.79 16.02
C GLY A 142 -0.44 -10.89 15.03
N ASP A 143 -0.74 -9.62 15.39
CA ASP A 143 -1.34 -8.65 14.48
C ASP A 143 -0.38 -8.30 13.36
N ILE A 144 -0.94 -8.04 12.18
CA ILE A 144 -0.19 -7.55 11.04
C ILE A 144 0.12 -6.05 11.22
N ARG A 145 1.37 -5.70 10.92
CA ARG A 145 1.87 -4.34 10.80
C ARG A 145 2.62 -4.22 9.48
N TRP A 146 2.83 -3.00 9.02
CA TRP A 146 3.48 -2.75 7.75
C TRP A 146 4.75 -1.93 7.94
N ARG A 147 5.79 -2.29 7.18
CA ARG A 147 7.05 -1.56 7.12
C ARG A 147 7.29 -1.13 5.69
N HIS A 148 7.65 0.14 5.55
CA HIS A 148 7.93 0.80 4.29
C HIS A 148 9.41 1.19 4.26
N GLY A 149 10.01 1.28 3.07
CA GLY A 149 11.34 1.87 2.93
C GLY A 149 11.99 1.57 1.59
N CYS A 150 13.32 1.67 1.57
CA CYS A 150 14.15 1.36 0.41
C CYS A 150 14.77 -0.04 0.57
N VAL A 151 14.71 -0.86 -0.48
CA VAL A 151 15.40 -2.16 -0.50
C VAL A 151 16.25 -2.30 -1.76
N ASP A 152 17.36 -3.05 -1.72
CA ASP A 152 18.18 -3.28 -2.92
C ASP A 152 17.37 -4.05 -3.98
N LYS A 153 17.46 -3.63 -5.24
CA LYS A 153 16.74 -4.25 -6.37
C LYS A 153 16.94 -5.76 -6.46
N LYS A 154 18.06 -6.31 -5.98
CA LYS A 154 18.30 -7.76 -5.92
C LYS A 154 17.40 -8.47 -4.91
N GLN A 155 17.07 -7.83 -3.79
CA GLN A 155 16.21 -8.40 -2.75
C GLN A 155 14.73 -8.46 -3.21
N CYS A 156 14.35 -7.60 -4.14
CA CYS A 156 13.03 -7.63 -4.79
C CYS A 156 12.81 -8.83 -5.71
N GLN A 157 13.88 -9.51 -6.16
CA GLN A 157 13.80 -10.67 -7.06
C GLN A 157 13.60 -11.99 -6.31
N THR A 158 13.69 -11.96 -4.98
CA THR A 158 13.51 -13.12 -4.08
C THR A 158 12.30 -12.89 -3.19
N SER A 159 11.11 -12.80 -3.78
CA SER A 159 9.87 -12.66 -2.99
C SER A 159 9.60 -13.95 -2.23
N ASN A 160 9.87 -13.92 -0.92
CA ASN A 160 9.57 -15.04 -0.05
C ASN A 160 8.06 -15.05 0.21
N SER A 161 7.32 -16.00 -0.36
CA SER A 161 5.85 -16.13 -0.27
C SER A 161 5.30 -16.16 1.17
N SER A 162 6.16 -16.40 2.17
CA SER A 162 5.84 -16.41 3.59
C SER A 162 5.62 -15.02 4.22
N GLN A 163 6.14 -13.94 3.60
CA GLN A 163 5.99 -12.57 4.09
C GLN A 163 5.42 -11.72 2.96
N CYS A 164 4.35 -10.94 3.20
CA CYS A 164 3.75 -10.12 2.16
C CYS A 164 4.68 -8.97 1.86
N SER A 165 5.60 -9.19 0.93
CA SER A 165 6.60 -8.24 0.51
C SER A 165 6.40 -7.93 -0.96
N TYR A 166 6.42 -6.64 -1.31
CA TYR A 166 6.45 -6.21 -2.69
C TYR A 166 7.39 -5.02 -2.87
N CYS A 167 7.92 -4.92 -4.08
CA CYS A 167 8.69 -3.77 -4.51
C CYS A 167 8.04 -3.07 -5.69
N CYS A 168 8.30 -1.78 -5.82
CA CYS A 168 7.85 -0.97 -6.95
C CYS A 168 8.85 0.18 -7.23
N ASN A 169 8.76 0.77 -8.44
CA ASN A 169 9.81 1.64 -8.99
C ASN A 169 9.31 3.07 -9.31
N THR A 170 8.11 3.42 -8.89
CA THR A 170 7.54 4.76 -9.08
C THR A 170 7.47 5.50 -7.74
N ASP A 171 7.35 6.82 -7.77
CA ASP A 171 7.29 7.60 -6.53
C ASP A 171 6.04 7.24 -5.72
N LEU A 172 6.22 7.12 -4.40
CA LEU A 172 5.19 6.90 -3.39
C LEU A 172 4.35 5.63 -3.64
N CYS A 173 4.88 4.65 -4.36
CA CYS A 173 4.12 3.46 -4.80
C CYS A 173 3.96 2.39 -3.71
N ASN A 174 4.75 2.43 -2.64
CA ASN A 174 4.71 1.46 -1.55
C ASN A 174 3.61 1.77 -0.52
N THR A 175 2.43 2.23 -0.96
CA THR A 175 1.24 2.45 -0.11
C THR A 175 0.05 1.61 -0.52
N ASN A 176 -0.26 1.57 -1.82
CA ASN A 176 -1.60 1.11 -2.20
C ASN A 176 -1.69 -0.41 -2.45
N THR A 177 -2.71 -1.03 -1.86
CA THR A 177 -3.05 -2.46 -2.02
C THR A 177 -4.44 -2.69 -2.69
N THR A 178 -5.03 -1.69 -3.36
CA THR A 178 -6.34 -1.81 -4.07
C THR A 178 -6.22 -1.54 -5.58
N PHE A 179 -6.54 -2.49 -6.49
CA PHE A 179 -7.84 -2.96 -6.99
C PHE A 179 -8.69 -1.92 -7.77
N THR A 180 -8.41 -1.80 -9.06
CA THR A 180 -9.44 -1.64 -10.10
C THR A 180 -9.17 -2.63 -11.23
N GLN A 181 -10.18 -3.43 -11.58
CA GLN A 181 -10.18 -4.27 -12.76
C GLN A 181 -10.08 -3.39 -14.01
N SER A 182 -8.93 -3.38 -14.68
CA SER A 182 -8.80 -3.36 -16.14
C SER A 182 -7.32 -3.56 -16.51
N PRO A 183 -7.02 -4.38 -17.53
CA PRO A 183 -5.67 -4.76 -17.87
C PRO A 183 -5.01 -3.66 -18.70
N THR A 184 -4.14 -2.88 -18.08
CA THR A 184 -3.05 -2.23 -18.81
C THR A 184 -1.75 -2.78 -18.28
N SER A 185 -1.01 -3.41 -19.20
CA SER A 185 0.30 -4.01 -19.00
C SER A 185 1.32 -2.96 -18.55
N ASP A 186 1.43 -2.74 -17.24
CA ASP A 186 2.66 -2.35 -16.52
C ASP A 186 2.42 -2.12 -15.01
N ASN A 187 1.70 -3.02 -14.32
CA ASN A 187 1.64 -3.05 -12.85
C ASN A 187 1.41 -4.48 -12.34
N LEU A 188 2.52 -5.16 -12.05
CA LEU A 188 2.55 -6.46 -11.38
C LEU A 188 2.63 -6.19 -9.86
N PHE A 189 1.96 -7.01 -9.03
CA PHE A 189 2.05 -7.06 -7.55
C PHE A 189 0.99 -6.33 -6.69
N ALA A 190 -0.31 -6.48 -6.99
CA ALA A 190 -1.38 -6.12 -6.05
C ALA A 190 -1.59 -7.21 -4.97
N VAL A 191 -1.25 -6.95 -3.70
CA VAL A 191 -1.42 -7.90 -2.56
C VAL A 191 -2.90 -7.97 -2.14
N SER A 192 -3.43 -9.16 -1.85
CA SER A 192 -4.84 -9.38 -1.46
C SER A 192 -5.02 -10.59 -0.54
N LYS A 193 -5.96 -10.48 0.42
CA LYS A 193 -6.30 -11.58 1.34
C LYS A 193 -6.88 -12.77 0.57
N PRO A 194 -6.75 -14.00 1.08
CA PRO A 194 -7.35 -15.16 0.45
C PRO A 194 -8.87 -15.02 0.41
N HIS A 195 -9.47 -15.31 -0.73
CA HIS A 195 -10.90 -15.32 -0.93
C HIS A 195 -11.34 -16.61 -1.60
N ILE A 196 -12.23 -17.36 -0.95
CA ILE A 196 -12.80 -18.60 -1.49
C ILE A 196 -14.14 -18.26 -2.12
N SER A 197 -14.23 -18.34 -3.45
CA SER A 197 -15.46 -18.04 -4.19
C SER A 197 -16.47 -19.20 -4.21
N GLY A 198 -16.02 -20.43 -3.92
CA GLY A 198 -16.89 -21.59 -3.82
C GLY A 198 -16.15 -22.92 -3.85
N ILE A 199 -16.93 -24.01 -3.75
CA ILE A 199 -16.45 -25.39 -3.81
C ILE A 199 -17.18 -26.13 -4.95
N ASP A 200 -16.42 -26.69 -5.88
CA ASP A 200 -16.95 -27.52 -6.94
C ASP A 200 -16.75 -29.00 -6.60
N VAL A 201 -17.85 -29.73 -6.42
CA VAL A 201 -17.84 -31.18 -6.14
C VAL A 201 -18.31 -31.95 -7.36
N GLN A 202 -17.54 -32.96 -7.77
CA GLN A 202 -17.83 -33.81 -8.93
C GLN A 202 -17.63 -35.30 -8.59
N PRO A 203 -18.64 -36.17 -8.83
CA PRO A 203 -19.99 -35.85 -9.29
C PRO A 203 -20.81 -35.14 -8.21
N ARG A 204 -21.84 -34.39 -8.63
CA ARG A 204 -22.77 -33.68 -7.71
C ARG A 204 -23.62 -34.64 -6.85
N TYR A 205 -23.91 -35.84 -7.38
CA TYR A 205 -24.56 -36.93 -6.65
C TYR A 205 -23.52 -38.03 -6.39
N ILE A 206 -23.17 -38.24 -5.12
CA ILE A 206 -22.09 -39.13 -4.72
C ILE A 206 -22.68 -40.52 -4.46
N ARG A 207 -22.16 -41.53 -5.18
CA ARG A 207 -22.46 -42.93 -4.91
C ARG A 207 -21.34 -43.56 -4.11
N TYR A 208 -21.68 -44.40 -3.14
CA TYR A 208 -20.66 -45.22 -2.47
C TYR A 208 -19.92 -46.07 -3.51
N GLY A 209 -18.59 -46.15 -3.38
CA GLY A 209 -17.69 -46.80 -4.34
C GLY A 209 -17.17 -45.89 -5.46
N SER A 210 -17.78 -44.73 -5.68
CA SER A 210 -17.34 -43.78 -6.73
C SER A 210 -16.09 -42.99 -6.33
N THR A 211 -15.44 -42.35 -7.31
CA THR A 211 -14.39 -41.35 -7.07
C THR A 211 -15.00 -39.95 -7.07
N VAL A 212 -14.70 -39.16 -6.03
CA VAL A 212 -15.21 -37.79 -5.88
C VAL A 212 -14.04 -36.79 -5.92
N THR A 213 -14.17 -35.75 -6.72
CA THR A 213 -13.22 -34.64 -6.82
C THR A 213 -13.84 -33.38 -6.25
N ILE A 214 -13.07 -32.65 -5.45
CA ILE A 214 -13.48 -31.44 -4.75
C ILE A 214 -12.47 -30.36 -5.09
N LYS A 215 -12.88 -29.33 -5.81
CA LYS A 215 -12.03 -28.19 -6.14
C LYS A 215 -12.45 -26.97 -5.31
N CYS A 216 -11.48 -26.36 -4.65
CA CYS A 216 -11.67 -25.11 -3.92
C CYS A 216 -11.26 -23.94 -4.82
N ASN A 217 -12.21 -23.07 -5.14
CA ASN A 217 -11.96 -21.91 -5.99
C ASN A 217 -11.45 -20.76 -5.13
N VAL A 218 -10.16 -20.46 -5.26
CA VAL A 218 -9.44 -19.54 -4.39
C VAL A 218 -8.74 -18.46 -5.21
N SER A 219 -8.87 -17.21 -4.77
CA SER A 219 -8.08 -16.07 -5.23
C SER A 219 -7.33 -15.42 -4.06
N GLY A 220 -6.29 -14.66 -4.36
CA GLY A 220 -5.46 -13.95 -3.39
C GLY A 220 -4.06 -13.70 -3.95
N ASN A 221 -3.34 -12.74 -3.38
CA ASN A 221 -1.96 -12.44 -3.75
C ASN A 221 -1.14 -12.06 -2.51
N PRO A 222 -0.04 -12.75 -2.18
CA PRO A 222 0.49 -13.95 -2.81
C PRO A 222 -0.54 -15.08 -2.94
N THR A 223 -0.36 -15.91 -3.97
CA THR A 223 -1.24 -17.05 -4.25
C THR A 223 -1.43 -17.88 -2.98
N PRO A 224 -2.68 -18.03 -2.48
CA PRO A 224 -2.89 -18.73 -1.22
C PRO A 224 -2.57 -20.22 -1.32
N SER A 225 -1.98 -20.77 -0.26
CA SER A 225 -1.89 -22.22 -0.08
C SER A 225 -3.25 -22.76 0.37
N VAL A 226 -3.63 -23.93 -0.14
CA VAL A 226 -4.92 -24.56 0.15
C VAL A 226 -4.70 -25.85 0.93
N SER A 227 -5.46 -26.04 2.00
CA SER A 227 -5.53 -27.28 2.76
C SER A 227 -6.99 -27.72 2.92
N PHE A 228 -7.20 -29.03 2.99
CA PHE A 228 -8.50 -29.61 3.30
C PHE A 228 -8.44 -30.24 4.69
N LEU A 229 -9.48 -30.01 5.49
CA LEU A 229 -9.59 -30.45 6.87
C LEU A 229 -10.96 -31.10 7.08
N VAL A 230 -11.03 -32.04 8.04
CA VAL A 230 -12.28 -32.62 8.54
C VAL A 230 -12.40 -32.27 10.01
N GLN A 231 -13.59 -31.90 10.49
CA GLN A 231 -13.74 -31.39 11.86
C GLN A 231 -13.17 -32.35 12.92
N GLY A 232 -12.08 -31.92 13.57
CA GLY A 232 -11.45 -32.67 14.67
C GLY A 232 -10.85 -34.02 14.28
N LYS A 233 -10.74 -34.34 12.98
CA LYS A 233 -10.29 -35.64 12.48
C LYS A 233 -9.18 -35.48 11.45
N SER A 234 -8.33 -36.49 11.35
CA SER A 234 -7.44 -36.64 10.21
C SER A 234 -8.22 -37.01 8.96
N LEU A 235 -7.76 -36.56 7.80
CA LEU A 235 -8.28 -37.04 6.52
C LEU A 235 -8.14 -38.56 6.41
N ALA A 236 -9.12 -39.20 5.82
CA ALA A 236 -9.06 -40.63 5.54
C ALA A 236 -7.93 -40.93 4.53
N SER A 237 -7.36 -42.14 4.61
CA SER A 237 -6.24 -42.56 3.76
C SER A 237 -6.55 -42.58 2.26
N ASN A 238 -7.84 -42.60 1.89
CA ASN A 238 -8.30 -42.56 0.50
C ASN A 238 -8.50 -41.13 -0.04
N VAL A 239 -8.13 -40.10 0.73
CA VAL A 239 -8.16 -38.70 0.29
C VAL A 239 -6.76 -38.26 -0.15
N HIS A 240 -6.65 -37.79 -1.39
CA HIS A 240 -5.42 -37.28 -1.98
C HIS A 240 -5.59 -35.81 -2.32
N ILE A 241 -4.65 -34.95 -1.88
CA ILE A 241 -4.68 -33.51 -2.15
C ILE A 241 -3.64 -33.16 -3.20
N ASN A 242 -4.04 -32.39 -4.21
CA ASN A 242 -3.16 -31.81 -5.21
C ASN A 242 -3.54 -30.33 -5.45
N GLY A 243 -2.72 -29.41 -4.95
CA GLY A 243 -2.99 -27.97 -5.02
C GLY A 243 -4.31 -27.62 -4.32
N ASN A 244 -5.23 -27.00 -5.07
CA ASN A 244 -6.56 -26.63 -4.59
C ASN A 244 -7.64 -27.70 -4.80
N THR A 245 -7.25 -28.93 -5.15
CA THR A 245 -8.16 -30.03 -5.44
C THR A 245 -7.91 -31.22 -4.52
N ALA A 246 -8.96 -31.78 -3.93
CA ALA A 246 -8.94 -33.04 -3.20
C ALA A 246 -9.70 -34.13 -3.96
N THR A 247 -9.13 -35.33 -4.02
CA THR A 247 -9.73 -36.49 -4.67
C THR A 247 -9.93 -37.60 -3.65
N ILE A 248 -11.16 -38.09 -3.51
CA ILE A 248 -11.54 -39.21 -2.65
C ILE A 248 -11.79 -40.43 -3.53
N SER A 249 -10.88 -41.40 -3.50
CA SER A 249 -11.01 -42.65 -4.24
C SER A 249 -11.87 -43.64 -3.46
N ASN A 250 -12.77 -44.37 -4.13
CA ASN A 250 -13.65 -45.35 -3.48
C ASN A 250 -14.38 -44.76 -2.26
N TYR A 251 -15.30 -43.83 -2.52
CA TYR A 251 -16.03 -43.08 -1.50
C TYR A 251 -16.88 -44.02 -0.61
N LEU A 252 -16.68 -43.98 0.70
CA LEU A 252 -17.30 -44.90 1.67
C LEU A 252 -18.06 -44.13 2.75
N PRO A 253 -18.96 -44.78 3.53
CA PRO A 253 -19.71 -44.10 4.61
C PRO A 253 -18.83 -43.34 5.62
N ARG A 254 -17.59 -43.79 5.84
CA ARG A 254 -16.61 -43.06 6.68
C ARG A 254 -16.14 -41.72 6.11
N ASN A 255 -16.40 -41.45 4.82
CA ASN A 255 -16.10 -40.20 4.15
C ASN A 255 -17.25 -39.18 4.29
N ASP A 256 -18.42 -39.59 4.81
CA ASP A 256 -19.52 -38.68 5.09
C ASP A 256 -19.18 -37.81 6.30
N ASP A 257 -18.83 -36.55 6.05
CA ASP A 257 -18.40 -35.62 7.09
C ASP A 257 -18.54 -34.15 6.62
N VAL A 258 -18.30 -33.23 7.56
CA VAL A 258 -18.14 -31.80 7.28
C VAL A 258 -16.68 -31.53 6.93
N TYR A 259 -16.45 -31.20 5.68
CA TYR A 259 -15.14 -30.80 5.18
C TYR A 259 -14.97 -29.28 5.27
N ARG A 260 -13.72 -28.85 5.40
CA ARG A 260 -13.30 -27.45 5.36
C ARG A 260 -12.18 -27.31 4.34
N CYS A 261 -12.38 -26.47 3.32
CA CYS A 261 -11.26 -25.91 2.57
C CYS A 261 -10.74 -24.70 3.36
N GLN A 262 -9.44 -24.63 3.61
CA GLN A 262 -8.77 -23.47 4.19
C GLN A 262 -7.75 -22.93 3.18
N ALA A 263 -7.82 -21.64 2.91
CA ALA A 263 -6.88 -20.92 2.06
C ALA A 263 -6.08 -19.93 2.91
N THR A 264 -4.77 -19.96 2.79
CA THR A 264 -3.83 -19.21 3.64
C THR A 264 -2.85 -18.42 2.78
N ASN A 265 -2.66 -17.14 3.05
CA ASN A 265 -1.47 -16.42 2.59
C ASN A 265 -0.89 -15.58 3.74
N CYS A 266 0.15 -14.82 3.47
CA CYS A 266 0.82 -14.00 4.49
C CYS A 266 -0.09 -12.93 5.14
N LEU A 267 -1.21 -12.54 4.50
CA LEU A 267 -2.16 -11.56 5.04
C LEU A 267 -3.22 -12.17 5.96
N ASP A 268 -3.78 -13.32 5.60
CA ASP A 268 -4.88 -13.88 6.37
C ASP A 268 -5.15 -15.34 6.04
N ASN A 269 -6.10 -15.92 6.76
CA ASN A 269 -6.72 -17.20 6.46
C ASN A 269 -8.18 -16.98 6.10
N SER A 270 -8.66 -17.70 5.08
CA SER A 270 -10.09 -17.86 4.80
C SER A 270 -10.44 -19.34 4.80
N TYR A 271 -11.70 -19.65 5.09
CA TYR A 271 -12.17 -21.03 5.04
C TYR A 271 -13.60 -21.12 4.52
N TYR A 272 -13.93 -22.27 3.93
CA TYR A 272 -15.26 -22.61 3.47
C TYR A 272 -15.60 -24.02 3.93
N GLN A 273 -16.74 -24.18 4.59
CA GLN A 273 -17.23 -25.49 5.06
C GLN A 273 -18.32 -26.03 4.13
N PHE A 274 -18.27 -27.33 3.88
CA PHE A 274 -19.24 -28.03 3.04
C PHE A 274 -19.44 -29.47 3.54
N GLN A 275 -20.65 -29.98 3.38
CA GLN A 275 -21.01 -31.35 3.76
C GLN A 275 -20.83 -32.27 2.56
N LEU A 276 -20.24 -33.44 2.77
CA LEU A 276 -20.33 -34.55 1.82
C LEU A 276 -21.23 -35.64 2.38
N GLN A 277 -22.02 -36.24 1.51
CA GLN A 277 -22.90 -37.35 1.83
C GLN A 277 -23.02 -38.27 0.62
N GLY A 278 -22.66 -39.54 0.82
CA GLY A 278 -22.84 -40.60 -0.15
C GLY A 278 -24.23 -41.22 -0.07
N HIS A 279 -24.62 -41.83 -1.18
CA HIS A 279 -25.85 -42.59 -1.30
C HIS A 279 -25.57 -43.96 -1.92
N LEU A 280 -26.47 -44.91 -1.67
CA LEU A 280 -26.50 -46.21 -2.35
C LEU A 280 -26.88 -46.07 -3.83
#